data_AF-A0A966MGX9-F1
#
_entry.id   AF-A0A966MGX9-F1
#
_cell.length_a   1.000
_cell.length_b   1.000
_cell.length_c   1.000
_cell.angle_alpha   90.00
_cell.angle_beta   90.00
_cell.angle_gamma   90.00
#
_symmetry.space_group_name_H-M   'P 1'
#
loop_
_entity.id
_entity.type
_entity.pdbx_description
1 polymer ?
#
loop_
_entity_poly.entity_id
_entity_poly.type
_entity_poly.pdbx_seq_one_letter_code
_entity_poly.pdbx_strand_id
1 'polypeptide(L)'
;MRYLNKALMQPCHDYIDANMPPPPKGLIAMRNFHMAPDRGMTIAYFDTMDNLNEAFPFMKEFQQSVAAKFEAKADAQKAITSPQSDFGEC
;
A
#
# COMPACT_ATOMS: atom_id res chain seq x y z
N MET A 1 4.01 -2.66 5.36
CA MET A 1 3.65 -3.87 6.12
C MET A 1 4.91 -4.54 6.68
N ARG A 2 4.86 -5.04 7.91
CA ARG A 2 5.94 -5.82 8.54
C ARG A 2 5.39 -7.16 9.00
N TYR A 3 5.89 -8.25 8.42
CA TYR A 3 5.53 -9.61 8.77
C TYR A 3 6.20 -10.02 10.08
N LEU A 4 5.45 -10.59 11.03
CA LEU A 4 6.01 -11.18 12.25
C LEU A 4 6.49 -12.60 11.98
N ASN A 5 5.86 -13.28 11.02
CA ASN A 5 6.26 -14.58 10.50
C ASN A 5 6.56 -14.48 9.00
N LYS A 6 7.84 -14.61 8.63
CA LYS A 6 8.29 -14.48 7.23
C LYS A 6 7.72 -15.56 6.30
N ALA A 7 7.37 -16.73 6.83
CA ALA A 7 6.77 -17.81 6.04
C ALA A 7 5.40 -17.43 5.46
N LEU A 8 4.72 -16.44 6.05
CA LEU A 8 3.42 -15.96 5.59
C LEU A 8 3.51 -14.87 4.51
N MET A 9 4.71 -14.40 4.15
CA MET A 9 4.88 -13.36 3.13
C MET A 9 4.34 -13.79 1.76
N GLN A 10 4.74 -14.96 1.26
CA GLN A 10 4.29 -15.42 -0.06
C GLN A 10 2.76 -15.68 -0.09
N PRO A 11 2.17 -16.42 0.88
CA PRO A 11 0.72 -16.55 0.96
C PRO A 11 -0.03 -15.21 1.06
N CYS A 12 0.56 -14.21 1.73
CA CYS A 12 0.00 -12.87 1.80
C CYS A 12 -0.02 -12.19 0.43
N HIS A 13 1.07 -12.28 -0.34
CA HIS A 13 1.13 -11.74 -1.70
C HIS A 13 0.10 -12.42 -2.60
N ASP A 14 0.02 -13.75 -2.58
CA ASP A 14 -0.95 -14.51 -3.37
C ASP A 14 -2.40 -14.12 -3.03
N TYR A 15 -2.70 -13.91 -1.74
CA TYR A 15 -4.00 -13.42 -1.30
C TYR A 15 -4.28 -12.00 -1.77
N ILE A 16 -3.32 -11.09 -1.65
CA ILE A 16 -3.45 -9.72 -2.13
C ILE A 16 -3.73 -9.71 -3.64
N ASP A 17 -2.98 -10.47 -4.44
CA ASP A 17 -3.15 -10.53 -5.89
C ASP A 17 -4.54 -11.06 -6.29
N ALA A 18 -5.08 -12.02 -5.53
CA ALA A 18 -6.41 -12.58 -5.78
C ALA A 18 -7.57 -11.71 -5.26
N ASN A 19 -7.33 -10.82 -4.28
CA ASN A 19 -8.37 -10.07 -3.58
C ASN A 19 -8.21 -8.55 -3.70
N MET A 20 -7.28 -8.07 -4.54
CA MET A 20 -7.01 -6.65 -4.67
C MET A 20 -8.27 -5.94 -5.19
N PRO A 21 -8.77 -4.93 -4.47
CA PRO A 21 -9.89 -4.15 -4.98
C PRO A 21 -9.46 -3.38 -6.24
N PRO A 22 -10.42 -2.97 -7.09
CA PRO A 22 -10.13 -2.09 -8.21
C PRO A 22 -9.36 -0.84 -7.77
N PRO A 23 -8.47 -0.30 -8.61
CA PRO A 23 -7.74 0.92 -8.29
C PRO A 23 -8.72 2.05 -7.93
N PRO A 24 -8.48 2.79 -6.82
CA PRO A 24 -9.32 3.92 -6.46
C PRO A 24 -9.21 5.03 -7.51
N LYS A 25 -10.27 5.84 -7.62
CA LYS A 25 -10.31 7.00 -8.51
C LYS A 25 -9.12 7.93 -8.25
N GLY A 26 -8.52 8.45 -9.31
CA GLY A 26 -7.43 9.42 -9.23
C GLY A 26 -6.06 8.81 -8.87
N LEU A 27 -5.95 7.48 -8.73
CA LEU A 27 -4.64 6.83 -8.59
C LEU A 27 -3.81 7.04 -9.86
N ILE A 28 -2.70 7.77 -9.75
CA ILE A 28 -1.75 8.03 -10.85
C ILE A 28 -0.72 6.90 -10.94
N ALA A 29 -0.18 6.50 -9.79
CA ALA A 29 0.89 5.51 -9.73
C ALA A 29 0.86 4.75 -8.41
N MET A 30 1.28 3.49 -8.46
CA MET A 30 1.56 2.68 -7.29
C MET A 30 2.96 2.09 -7.42
N ARG A 31 3.71 2.09 -6.32
CA ARG A 31 5.06 1.54 -6.24
C ARG A 31 5.17 0.67 -5.00
N ASN A 32 5.71 -0.53 -5.16
CA ASN A 32 5.89 -1.50 -4.11
C ASN A 32 7.38 -1.77 -3.92
N PHE A 33 7.83 -1.76 -2.66
CA PHE A 33 9.23 -1.91 -2.29
C PHE A 33 9.38 -2.99 -1.23
N HIS A 34 10.37 -3.87 -1.42
CA HIS A 34 10.88 -4.72 -0.35
C HIS A 34 11.97 -3.95 0.40
N MET A 35 11.62 -3.44 1.59
CA MET A 35 12.54 -2.66 2.44
C MET A 35 13.49 -3.56 3.22
N ALA A 36 13.02 -4.75 3.59
CA ALA A 36 13.78 -5.81 4.26
C ALA A 36 13.07 -7.16 4.03
N PRO A 37 13.71 -8.31 4.37
CA PRO A 37 13.08 -9.62 4.19
C PRO A 37 11.76 -9.84 4.96
N ASP A 38 11.47 -9.04 5.98
CA ASP A 38 10.19 -9.05 6.73
C ASP A 38 9.35 -7.78 6.50
N ARG A 39 9.75 -6.86 5.62
CA ARG A 39 9.15 -5.53 5.52
C ARG A 39 8.95 -5.07 4.09
N GLY A 40 7.70 -4.76 3.75
CA GLY A 40 7.31 -4.11 2.50
C GLY A 40 6.78 -2.70 2.73
N MET A 41 6.88 -1.86 1.70
CA MET A 41 6.29 -0.52 1.66
C MET A 41 5.59 -0.31 0.32
N THR A 42 4.43 0.31 0.35
CA THR A 42 3.70 0.73 -0.85
C THR A 42 3.54 2.24 -0.81
N ILE A 43 3.82 2.90 -1.92
CA ILE A 43 3.54 4.32 -2.14
C ILE A 43 2.50 4.42 -3.25
N ALA A 44 1.39 5.10 -2.97
CA ALA A 44 0.31 5.36 -3.91
C ALA A 44 0.17 6.87 -4.11
N TYR A 45 0.22 7.30 -5.37
CA TYR A 45 0.13 8.70 -5.78
C TYR A 45 -1.24 8.99 -6.34
N PHE A 46 -1.81 10.13 -5.97
CA PHE A 46 -3.13 10.58 -6.39
C PHE A 46 -3.05 11.94 -7.09
N ASP A 47 -3.94 12.16 -8.05
CA ASP A 47 -4.04 13.40 -8.83
C ASP A 47 -4.47 14.61 -7.99
N THR A 48 -5.26 14.38 -6.95
CA THR A 48 -5.88 15.38 -6.12
C THR A 48 -5.92 14.94 -4.66
N MET A 49 -5.90 15.92 -3.77
CA MET A 49 -6.07 15.69 -2.33
C MET A 49 -7.44 15.07 -2.00
N ASP A 50 -8.48 15.41 -2.75
CA ASP A 50 -9.84 14.89 -2.54
C ASP A 50 -9.91 13.39 -2.84
N ASN A 51 -9.40 12.95 -4.00
CA ASN A 51 -9.33 11.53 -4.34
C ASN A 51 -8.46 10.74 -3.33
N LEU A 52 -7.34 11.32 -2.86
CA LEU A 52 -6.54 10.72 -1.78
C LEU A 52 -7.33 10.58 -0.48
N ASN A 53 -8.06 11.63 -0.07
CA ASN A 53 -8.83 11.64 1.17
C ASN A 53 -9.99 10.64 1.14
N GLU A 54 -10.65 10.50 0.00
CA GLU A 54 -11.73 9.53 -0.21
C GLU A 54 -11.21 8.09 -0.19
N ALA A 55 -10.08 7.82 -0.86
CA ALA A 55 -9.50 6.48 -0.94
C ALA A 55 -8.82 6.01 0.35
N PHE A 56 -8.22 6.94 1.13
CA PHE A 56 -7.33 6.61 2.24
C PHE A 56 -7.96 5.71 3.32
N PRO A 57 -9.19 5.96 3.83
CA PRO A 57 -9.81 5.09 4.83
C PRO A 57 -9.93 3.64 4.36
N PHE A 58 -10.38 3.44 3.11
CA PHE A 58 -10.58 2.12 2.53
C PHE A 58 -9.25 1.39 2.30
N MET A 59 -8.24 2.06 1.74
CA MET A 59 -6.92 1.45 1.54
C MET A 59 -6.27 1.07 2.88
N LYS A 60 -6.42 1.93 3.90
CA LYS A 60 -5.92 1.66 5.25
C LYS A 60 -6.62 0.44 5.85
N GLU A 61 -7.94 0.36 5.76
CA GLU A 61 -8.72 -0.77 6.26
C GLU A 61 -8.32 -2.07 5.57
N PHE A 62 -8.20 -2.06 4.23
CA PHE A 62 -7.72 -3.22 3.47
C PHE A 62 -6.35 -3.69 3.97
N GLN A 63 -5.36 -2.80 4.06
CA GLN A 63 -4.02 -3.15 4.53
C GLN A 63 -4.02 -3.68 5.97
N GLN A 64 -4.85 -3.12 6.85
CA GLN A 64 -4.98 -3.58 8.23
C GLN A 64 -5.66 -4.96 8.31
N SER A 65 -6.67 -5.21 7.49
CA SER A 65 -7.36 -6.51 7.42
C SER A 65 -6.42 -7.63 6.94
N VAL A 66 -5.62 -7.34 5.91
CA VAL A 66 -4.59 -8.26 5.41
C VAL A 66 -3.52 -8.49 6.49
N ALA A 67 -3.06 -7.41 7.15
CA ALA A 67 -2.06 -7.54 8.20
C ALA A 67 -2.52 -8.45 9.34
N ALA A 68 -3.78 -8.31 9.78
CA ALA A 68 -4.36 -9.16 10.82
C ALA A 68 -4.44 -10.63 10.39
N LYS A 69 -4.75 -10.90 9.11
CA LYS A 69 -4.86 -12.25 8.56
C LYS A 69 -3.51 -12.98 8.46
N PHE A 70 -2.42 -12.27 8.21
CA PHE A 70 -1.10 -12.85 7.93
C PHE A 70 -0.05 -12.57 9.00
N GLU A 71 -0.48 -12.40 10.26
CA GLU A 71 0.40 -12.14 11.41
C GLU A 71 1.41 -11.02 11.13
N ALA A 72 0.91 -9.90 10.59
CA ALA A 72 1.72 -8.75 10.23
C ALA A 72 1.21 -7.48 10.93
N LYS A 73 2.01 -6.42 10.84
CA LYS A 73 1.65 -5.07 11.25
C LYS A 73 1.66 -4.16 10.02
N ALA A 74 0.61 -3.36 9.85
CA ALA A 74 0.54 -2.35 8.80
C ALA A 74 0.22 -0.99 9.41
N ASP A 75 0.93 0.03 8.93
CA ASP A 75 0.67 1.44 9.20
C ASP A 75 0.48 2.12 7.84
N ALA A 76 -0.39 3.12 7.81
CA ALA A 76 -0.70 3.88 6.61
C ALA A 76 -0.73 5.36 6.95
N GLN A 77 -0.01 6.15 6.15
CA GLN A 77 0.12 7.59 6.29
C GLN A 77 -0.13 8.25 4.94
N LYS A 78 -0.55 9.51 4.97
CA LYS A 78 -0.75 10.34 3.78
C LYS A 78 0.04 11.62 3.90
N ALA A 79 0.54 12.11 2.78
CA ALA A 79 1.34 13.33 2.70
C ALA A 79 1.09 14.05 1.38
N ILE A 80 1.49 15.32 1.31
CA ILE A 80 1.48 16.12 0.07
C ILE A 80 2.85 15.98 -0.59
N THR A 81 2.87 15.74 -1.90
CA THR A 81 4.11 15.71 -2.67
C THR A 81 4.67 17.12 -2.88
N SER A 82 6.00 17.25 -2.93
CA SER A 82 6.62 18.51 -3.35
C SER A 82 6.32 18.78 -4.83
N PRO A 83 6.17 20.03 -5.28
CA PRO A 83 6.02 20.35 -6.70
C PRO A 83 7.19 19.86 -7.58
N GLN A 84 8.37 19.66 -7.00
CA GLN A 84 9.56 19.11 -7.66
C GLN A 84 9.67 17.58 -7.56
N SER A 85 8.71 16.92 -6.92
CA SER A 85 8.72 15.47 -6.79
C SER A 85 8.32 14.84 -8.11
N ASP A 86 9.28 14.24 -8.79
CA ASP A 86 9.02 13.25 -9.83
C ASP A 86 8.33 12.02 -9.17
N PHE A 87 7.42 11.38 -9.91
CA PHE A 87 6.86 10.07 -9.55
C PHE A 87 7.87 8.91 -9.71
N GLY A 88 9.10 9.23 -10.11
CA GLY A 88 10.14 8.30 -10.53
C GLY A 88 9.74 7.68 -11.85
N GLU A 89 9.98 8.40 -12.95
CA GLU A 89 9.93 7.83 -14.30
C GLU A 89 11.12 6.90 -14.53
N CYS A 90 10.88 5.77 -15.20
CA CYS A 90 11.93 4.94 -15.81
C CYS A 90 12.34 5.55 -17.15
#